data_AF-C6CKR7-F1
#
_entry.id   AF-C6CKR7-F1
#
_cell.length_a   1.000
_cell.length_b   1.000
_cell.length_c   1.000
_cell.angle_alpha   90.00
_cell.angle_beta   90.00
_cell.angle_gamma   90.00
#
_symmetry.space_group_name_H-M   'P 1'
#
loop_
_entity.id
_entity.type
_entity.pdbx_description
1 polymer ?
#
loop_
_entity_poly.entity_id
_entity_poly.type
_entity_poly.pdbx_seq_one_letter_code
_entity_poly.pdbx_strand_id
1 'polypeptide(L)'
;MEINNSPVMDNAKSWVFQLLVKSPEDSIGLIAYSFYKLEKNQYAEKLRTTGKTTQEIDLAVKQFHEQVVHTQLRLDAYRDNARTMFSRLLEDWEEEIRKDYQQQIDIIENKNAEIENLRKEIDRKSKAIAESDIIKNQAIEHAKEEAIKEFFRAASRKEKQKVPIALRILFWIWSGFSGIIASVLLFIFIYGMVELLTTPERKSQIWQWGIESLKPSSPFPSIENSKPQ
;
A
#
# COMPACT_ATOMS: atom_id res chain seq x y z
N MET A 1 -54.65 53.65 -35.85
CA MET A 1 -54.88 52.76 -37.01
C MET A 1 -53.62 51.94 -37.17
N GLU A 2 -53.58 50.76 -36.55
CA GLU A 2 -52.44 49.86 -36.67
C GLU A 2 -52.52 49.15 -38.01
N ILE A 3 -51.46 49.30 -38.80
CA ILE A 3 -51.32 48.72 -40.13
C ILE A 3 -50.99 47.24 -39.92
N ASN A 4 -52.00 46.40 -40.11
CA ASN A 4 -51.91 44.95 -40.02
C ASN A 4 -51.13 44.44 -41.26
N ASN A 5 -49.81 44.41 -41.15
CA ASN A 5 -48.93 43.75 -42.13
C ASN A 5 -49.06 42.23 -41.95
N SER A 6 -50.17 41.66 -42.42
CA SER A 6 -50.21 40.24 -42.77
C SER A 6 -49.27 40.03 -43.96
N PRO A 7 -48.18 39.25 -43.83
CA PRO A 7 -47.40 38.89 -44.99
C PRO A 7 -48.30 37.99 -45.85
N VAL A 8 -48.68 38.53 -47.00
CA VAL A 8 -49.28 37.79 -48.10
C VAL A 8 -48.32 36.63 -48.40
N MET A 9 -48.69 35.42 -47.98
CA MET A 9 -47.99 34.20 -48.36
C MET A 9 -48.32 33.95 -49.83
N ASP A 10 -47.52 34.58 -50.67
CA ASP A 10 -47.48 34.38 -52.11
C ASP A 10 -47.29 32.87 -52.40
N ASN A 11 -47.78 32.41 -53.54
CA ASN A 11 -48.01 31.01 -53.94
C ASN A 11 -46.69 30.21 -54.18
N ALA A 12 -45.73 30.34 -53.26
CA ALA A 12 -44.43 29.69 -53.25
C ALA A 12 -44.60 28.22 -52.88
N LYS A 13 -44.45 27.35 -53.88
CA LYS A 13 -44.30 25.89 -53.79
C LYS A 13 -44.03 25.42 -52.36
N SER A 14 -45.06 24.96 -51.65
CA SER A 14 -44.92 24.62 -50.23
C SER A 14 -44.08 23.36 -50.08
N TRP A 15 -42.91 23.48 -49.47
CA TRP A 15 -42.02 22.35 -49.24
C TRP A 15 -42.44 21.62 -47.98
N VAL A 16 -42.80 20.33 -48.07
CA VAL A 16 -43.15 19.49 -46.89
C VAL A 16 -42.07 19.55 -45.81
N PHE A 17 -40.79 19.68 -46.20
CA PHE A 17 -39.70 19.90 -45.25
C PHE A 17 -39.92 21.14 -44.38
N GLN A 18 -40.26 22.29 -44.97
CA GLN A 18 -40.49 23.54 -44.24
C GLN A 18 -41.77 23.50 -43.39
N LEU A 19 -42.74 22.67 -43.79
CA LEU A 19 -43.97 22.46 -43.01
C LEU A 19 -43.74 21.55 -41.79
N LEU A 20 -42.83 20.58 -41.91
CA LEU A 20 -42.54 19.61 -40.85
C LEU A 20 -41.38 20.02 -39.94
N VAL A 21 -40.37 20.72 -40.44
CA VAL A 21 -39.11 21.02 -39.75
C VAL A 21 -39.05 22.50 -39.40
N LYS A 22 -39.14 22.82 -38.11
CA LYS A 22 -39.18 24.21 -37.63
C LYS A 22 -37.81 24.86 -37.55
N SER A 23 -36.77 24.08 -37.30
CA SER A 23 -35.38 24.51 -37.24
C SER A 23 -34.46 23.32 -37.56
N PRO A 24 -33.16 23.56 -37.86
CA PRO A 24 -32.21 22.47 -38.06
C PRO A 24 -32.13 21.52 -36.87
N GLU A 25 -32.45 22.01 -35.66
CA GLU A 25 -32.36 21.22 -34.42
C GLU A 25 -33.68 20.53 -34.04
N ASP A 26 -34.74 20.71 -34.84
CA ASP A 26 -36.04 20.05 -34.65
C ASP A 26 -35.95 18.57 -35.02
N SER A 27 -35.36 17.78 -34.12
CA SER A 27 -35.16 16.33 -34.30
C SER A 27 -36.47 15.60 -34.63
N ILE A 28 -37.57 15.99 -33.98
CA ILE A 28 -38.90 15.44 -34.25
C ILE A 28 -39.34 15.79 -35.69
N GLY A 29 -39.16 17.03 -36.12
CA GLY A 29 -39.44 17.45 -37.49
C GLY A 29 -38.58 16.70 -38.52
N LEU A 30 -37.29 16.51 -38.25
CA LEU A 30 -36.37 15.78 -39.13
C LEU A 30 -36.78 14.31 -39.29
N ILE A 31 -37.15 13.65 -38.19
CA ILE A 31 -37.68 12.28 -38.20
C ILE A 31 -39.05 12.25 -38.90
N ALA A 32 -39.94 13.21 -38.64
CA ALA A 32 -41.23 13.29 -39.31
C ALA A 32 -41.08 13.42 -40.83
N TYR A 33 -40.08 14.20 -41.29
CA TYR A 33 -39.77 14.32 -42.71
C TYR A 33 -39.26 13.00 -43.31
N SER A 34 -38.48 12.20 -42.58
CA SER A 34 -38.06 10.88 -43.03
C SER A 34 -39.26 9.93 -43.19
N PHE A 35 -40.25 9.99 -42.29
CA PHE A 35 -41.50 9.23 -42.43
C PHE A 35 -42.31 9.63 -43.65
N TYR A 36 -42.45 10.92 -43.94
CA TYR A 36 -43.06 11.38 -45.18
C TYR A 36 -42.32 10.82 -46.41
N LYS A 37 -40.99 10.88 -46.41
CA LYS A 37 -40.16 10.37 -47.52
C LYS A 37 -40.31 8.85 -47.69
N LEU A 38 -40.41 8.12 -46.58
CA LEU A 38 -40.66 6.68 -46.58
C LEU A 38 -42.03 6.36 -47.19
N GLU A 39 -43.11 7.01 -46.73
CA GLU A 39 -44.46 6.77 -47.25
C GLU A 39 -44.56 7.14 -48.75
N LYS A 40 -43.97 8.27 -49.15
CA LYS A 40 -43.90 8.67 -50.56
C LYS A 40 -43.21 7.63 -51.41
N ASN A 41 -42.11 7.04 -50.92
CA ASN A 41 -41.41 5.97 -51.61
C ASN A 41 -42.25 4.69 -51.69
N GLN A 42 -42.86 4.27 -50.57
CA GLN A 42 -43.74 3.10 -50.53
C GLN A 42 -44.93 3.24 -51.49
N TYR A 43 -45.50 4.45 -51.58
CA TYR A 43 -46.57 4.73 -52.53
C TYR A 43 -46.10 4.59 -53.98
N ALA A 44 -44.92 5.12 -54.32
CA ALA A 44 -44.33 4.97 -55.65
C ALA A 44 -44.02 3.50 -55.99
N GLU A 45 -43.44 2.74 -55.05
CA GLU A 45 -43.17 1.31 -55.25
C GLU A 45 -44.46 0.50 -55.46
N LYS A 46 -45.52 0.80 -54.72
CA LYS A 46 -46.83 0.16 -54.92
C LYS A 46 -47.39 0.41 -56.32
N LEU A 47 -47.22 1.61 -56.86
CA LEU A 47 -47.64 1.91 -58.24
C LEU A 47 -46.77 1.17 -59.26
N ARG A 48 -45.45 1.07 -59.01
CA ARG A 48 -44.55 0.29 -59.87
C ARG A 48 -44.92 -1.20 -59.91
N THR A 49 -45.20 -1.81 -58.75
CA THR A 49 -45.59 -3.23 -58.68
C THR A 49 -46.95 -3.51 -59.32
N THR A 50 -47.81 -2.51 -59.49
CA THR A 50 -49.09 -2.63 -60.20
C THR A 50 -48.99 -2.36 -61.70
N GLY A 51 -47.76 -2.23 -62.23
CA GLY A 51 -47.52 -2.10 -63.67
C GLY A 51 -47.77 -0.69 -64.22
N LYS A 52 -47.86 0.33 -63.37
CA LYS A 52 -48.01 1.72 -63.82
C LYS A 52 -46.77 2.22 -64.55
N THR A 53 -46.97 3.06 -65.55
CA THR A 53 -45.88 3.71 -66.28
C THR A 53 -45.20 4.77 -65.41
N THR A 54 -43.95 5.10 -65.72
CA THR A 54 -43.20 6.14 -64.99
C THR A 54 -43.94 7.48 -64.95
N GLN A 55 -44.60 7.87 -66.05
CA GLN A 55 -45.36 9.12 -66.13
C GLN A 55 -46.58 9.12 -65.20
N GLU A 56 -47.31 8.00 -65.12
CA GLU A 56 -48.43 7.84 -64.19
C GLU A 56 -47.96 7.86 -62.74
N ILE A 57 -46.82 7.23 -62.44
CA ILE A 57 -46.22 7.23 -61.10
C ILE A 57 -45.85 8.65 -60.69
N ASP A 58 -45.18 9.41 -61.55
CA ASP A 58 -44.76 10.78 -61.26
C ASP A 58 -45.96 11.69 -60.98
N LEU A 59 -47.03 11.56 -61.77
CA LEU A 59 -48.27 12.32 -61.56
C LEU A 59 -48.92 11.95 -60.22
N ALA A 60 -49.05 10.66 -59.93
CA ALA A 60 -49.67 10.18 -58.69
C ALA A 60 -48.86 10.60 -57.45
N VAL A 61 -47.53 10.52 -57.52
CA VAL A 61 -46.62 10.93 -56.45
C VAL A 61 -46.64 12.45 -56.24
N LYS A 62 -46.85 13.22 -57.31
CA LYS A 62 -47.09 14.67 -57.21
C LYS A 62 -48.42 14.97 -56.53
N GLN A 63 -49.49 14.29 -56.92
CA GLN A 63 -50.81 14.43 -56.27
C GLN A 63 -50.75 14.06 -54.79
N PHE A 64 -50.05 12.98 -54.45
CA PHE A 64 -49.79 12.59 -53.06
C PHE A 64 -49.11 13.71 -52.27
N HIS A 65 -48.10 14.35 -52.86
CA HIS A 65 -47.40 15.48 -52.22
C HIS A 65 -48.34 16.66 -51.97
N GLU A 66 -49.14 17.05 -52.97
CA GLU A 66 -50.13 18.12 -52.80
C GLU A 66 -51.12 17.79 -51.68
N GLN A 67 -51.64 16.55 -51.65
CA GLN A 67 -52.54 16.10 -50.59
C GLN A 67 -51.90 16.21 -49.19
N VAL A 68 -50.62 15.86 -49.04
CA VAL A 68 -49.91 16.01 -47.77
C VAL A 68 -49.79 17.48 -47.38
N VAL A 69 -49.35 18.33 -48.32
CA VAL A 69 -49.13 19.76 -48.09
C VAL A 69 -50.42 20.46 -47.62
N HIS A 70 -51.56 20.11 -48.19
CA HIS A 70 -52.84 20.77 -47.91
C HIS A 70 -53.64 20.12 -46.77
N THR A 71 -53.13 19.06 -46.15
CA THR A 71 -53.83 18.34 -45.07
C THR A 71 -53.03 18.41 -43.76
N GLN A 72 -53.37 19.37 -42.90
CA GLN A 72 -52.69 19.55 -41.61
C GLN A 72 -52.68 18.28 -40.76
N LEU A 73 -53.79 17.54 -40.72
CA LEU A 73 -53.89 16.28 -39.98
C LEU A 73 -52.83 15.24 -40.40
N ARG A 74 -52.42 15.21 -41.69
CA ARG A 74 -51.36 14.32 -42.16
C ARG A 74 -49.99 14.78 -41.71
N LEU A 75 -49.74 16.09 -41.73
CA LEU A 75 -48.50 16.67 -41.22
C LEU A 75 -48.34 16.40 -39.72
N ASP A 76 -49.42 16.57 -38.95
CA ASP A 76 -49.44 16.29 -37.52
C ASP A 76 -49.21 14.80 -37.24
N ALA A 77 -49.83 13.91 -38.02
CA ALA A 77 -49.63 12.46 -37.89
C ALA A 77 -48.15 12.06 -38.09
N TYR A 78 -47.43 12.67 -39.04
CA TYR A 78 -45.98 12.40 -39.18
C TYR A 78 -45.19 12.85 -37.95
N ARG A 79 -45.53 14.02 -37.38
CA ARG A 79 -44.89 14.52 -36.17
C ARG A 79 -45.22 13.65 -34.94
N ASP A 80 -46.44 13.17 -34.82
CA ASP A 80 -46.86 12.30 -33.71
C ASP A 80 -46.22 10.92 -33.80
N ASN A 81 -46.08 10.37 -35.00
CA ASN A 81 -45.32 9.14 -35.23
C ASN A 81 -43.84 9.32 -34.86
N ALA A 82 -43.24 10.45 -35.22
CA ALA A 82 -41.86 10.80 -34.84
C ALA A 82 -41.68 10.90 -33.33
N ARG A 83 -42.60 11.58 -32.63
CA ARG A 83 -42.61 11.63 -31.16
C ARG A 83 -42.70 10.25 -30.55
N THR A 84 -43.66 9.44 -31.03
CA THR A 84 -43.89 8.09 -30.50
C THR A 84 -42.67 7.18 -30.69
N MET A 85 -42.06 7.18 -31.88
CA MET A 85 -40.85 6.40 -32.13
C MET A 85 -39.69 6.86 -31.24
N PHE A 86 -39.47 8.18 -31.14
CA PHE A 86 -38.39 8.73 -30.34
C PHE A 86 -38.57 8.43 -28.85
N SER A 87 -39.78 8.58 -28.32
CA SER A 87 -40.10 8.23 -26.93
C SER A 87 -39.85 6.75 -26.63
N ARG A 88 -40.21 5.84 -27.53
CA ARG A 88 -39.92 4.40 -27.35
C ARG A 88 -38.43 4.11 -27.32
N LEU A 89 -37.65 4.72 -28.22
CA LEU A 89 -36.19 4.56 -28.20
C LEU A 89 -35.57 5.08 -26.91
N LEU A 90 -36.06 6.21 -26.39
CA LEU A 90 -35.62 6.72 -25.09
C LEU A 90 -36.01 5.80 -23.94
N GLU A 91 -37.21 5.25 -23.95
CA GLU A 91 -37.67 4.30 -22.92
C GLU A 91 -36.83 3.02 -22.92
N ASP A 92 -36.53 2.46 -24.11
CA ASP A 92 -35.65 1.30 -24.27
C ASP A 92 -34.24 1.60 -23.73
N TRP A 93 -33.70 2.79 -24.02
CA TRP A 93 -32.38 3.21 -23.51
C TRP A 93 -32.40 3.45 -22.00
N GLU A 94 -33.44 4.07 -21.46
CA GLU A 94 -33.59 4.27 -20.02
C GLU A 94 -33.68 2.94 -19.26
N GLU A 95 -34.37 1.94 -19.82
CA GLU A 95 -34.44 0.61 -19.25
C GLU A 95 -33.08 -0.10 -19.29
N GLU A 96 -32.36 -0.01 -20.40
CA GLU A 96 -31.01 -0.60 -20.54
C GLU A 96 -30.02 0.04 -19.54
N ILE A 97 -30.00 1.37 -19.45
CA ILE A 97 -29.16 2.10 -18.50
C ILE A 97 -29.51 1.71 -17.06
N ARG A 98 -30.80 1.66 -16.72
CA ARG A 98 -31.25 1.25 -15.38
C ARG A 98 -30.78 -0.15 -15.03
N LYS A 99 -30.88 -1.08 -15.98
CA LYS A 99 -30.44 -2.46 -15.80
C LYS A 99 -28.94 -2.55 -15.55
N ASP A 100 -28.12 -1.82 -16.30
CA ASP A 100 -26.67 -1.79 -16.10
C ASP A 100 -26.30 -1.24 -14.72
N TYR A 101 -26.91 -0.11 -14.31
CA TYR A 101 -26.68 0.43 -12.97
C TYR A 101 -27.12 -0.50 -11.85
N GLN A 102 -28.26 -1.18 -12.00
CA GLN A 102 -28.71 -2.16 -11.02
C GLN A 102 -27.71 -3.31 -10.90
N GLN A 103 -27.20 -3.82 -12.02
CA GLN A 103 -26.17 -4.85 -12.02
C GLN A 103 -24.88 -4.37 -11.33
N GLN A 104 -24.46 -3.13 -11.55
CA GLN A 104 -23.30 -2.56 -10.87
C GLN A 104 -23.52 -2.43 -9.35
N ILE A 105 -24.72 -2.03 -8.92
CA ILE A 105 -25.10 -1.97 -7.50
C ILE A 105 -25.01 -3.36 -6.89
N ASP A 106 -25.61 -4.37 -7.52
CA ASP A 106 -25.61 -5.75 -7.01
C ASP A 106 -24.17 -6.30 -6.87
N ILE A 107 -23.29 -5.98 -7.83
CA ILE A 107 -21.86 -6.35 -7.77
C ILE A 107 -21.18 -5.68 -6.56
N ILE A 108 -21.44 -4.39 -6.33
CA ILE A 108 -20.87 -3.64 -5.22
C ILE A 108 -21.37 -4.18 -3.88
N GLU A 109 -22.66 -4.48 -3.77
CA GLU A 109 -23.25 -5.06 -2.57
C GLU A 109 -22.62 -6.42 -2.23
N ASN A 110 -22.45 -7.29 -3.24
CA ASN A 110 -21.81 -8.59 -3.05
C ASN A 110 -20.33 -8.43 -2.61
N LYS A 111 -19.57 -7.53 -3.25
CA LYS A 111 -18.19 -7.23 -2.85
C LYS A 111 -18.09 -6.64 -1.45
N ASN A 112 -19.03 -5.79 -1.05
CA ASN A 112 -19.08 -5.23 0.30
C ASN A 112 -19.37 -6.31 1.34
N ALA A 113 -20.26 -7.25 1.06
CA ALA A 113 -20.52 -8.40 1.92
C ALA A 113 -19.26 -9.30 2.06
N GLU A 114 -18.54 -9.53 0.97
CA GLU A 114 -17.27 -10.26 0.98
C GLU A 114 -16.20 -9.53 1.82
N ILE A 115 -16.05 -8.21 1.63
CA ILE A 115 -15.14 -7.37 2.43
C ILE A 115 -15.49 -7.45 3.92
N GLU A 116 -16.77 -7.41 4.28
CA GLU A 116 -17.20 -7.52 5.67
C GLU A 116 -16.83 -8.89 6.27
N ASN A 117 -17.02 -9.98 5.51
CA ASN A 117 -16.65 -11.32 5.94
C ASN A 117 -15.13 -11.45 6.12
N LEU A 118 -14.34 -10.96 5.16
CA LEU A 118 -12.88 -10.94 5.25
C LEU A 118 -12.40 -10.11 6.44
N ARG A 119 -13.02 -8.96 6.72
CA ARG A 119 -12.73 -8.16 7.92
C ARG A 119 -12.97 -8.94 9.20
N LYS A 120 -14.09 -9.66 9.30
CA LYS A 120 -14.40 -10.54 10.45
C LYS A 120 -13.38 -11.68 10.58
N GLU A 121 -12.92 -12.25 9.48
CA GLU A 121 -11.90 -13.31 9.51
C GLU A 121 -10.53 -12.77 9.95
N ILE A 122 -10.11 -11.61 9.42
CA ILE A 122 -8.87 -10.95 9.83
C ILE A 122 -8.91 -10.63 11.33
N ASP A 123 -10.03 -10.14 11.86
CA ASP A 123 -10.19 -9.83 13.29
C ASP A 123 -10.11 -11.09 14.18
N ARG A 124 -10.70 -12.20 13.74
CA ARG A 124 -10.57 -13.49 14.44
C ARG A 124 -9.13 -14.00 14.45
N LYS A 125 -8.45 -13.93 13.31
CA LYS A 125 -7.05 -14.38 13.19
C LYS A 125 -6.11 -13.48 13.99
N SER A 126 -6.29 -12.17 13.96
CA SER A 126 -5.47 -11.24 14.74
C SER A 126 -5.62 -11.49 16.23
N LYS A 127 -6.85 -11.74 16.71
CA LYS A 127 -7.10 -12.12 18.11
C LYS A 127 -6.41 -13.43 18.49
N ALA A 128 -6.52 -14.46 17.64
CA ALA A 128 -5.87 -15.75 17.89
C ALA A 128 -4.33 -15.64 17.91
N ILE A 129 -3.75 -14.80 17.05
CA ILE A 129 -2.31 -14.51 17.06
C ILE A 129 -1.92 -13.82 18.38
N ALA A 130 -2.66 -12.80 18.81
CA ALA A 130 -2.40 -12.11 20.07
C ALA A 130 -2.47 -13.07 21.28
N GLU A 131 -3.46 -13.97 21.32
CA GLU A 131 -3.58 -15.00 22.37
C GLU A 131 -2.40 -15.98 22.33
N SER A 132 -2.00 -16.46 21.15
CA SER A 132 -0.83 -17.31 20.96
C SER A 132 0.46 -16.62 21.44
N ASP A 133 0.65 -15.34 21.12
CA ASP A 133 1.85 -14.60 21.51
C ASP A 133 1.93 -14.39 23.02
N ILE A 134 0.79 -14.18 23.70
CA ILE A 134 0.73 -14.15 25.16
C ILE A 134 1.19 -15.50 25.75
N ILE A 135 0.64 -16.61 25.24
CA ILE A 135 1.01 -17.97 25.72
C ILE A 135 2.49 -18.25 25.48
N LYS A 136 3.01 -17.95 24.29
CA LYS A 136 4.44 -18.14 23.96
C LYS A 136 5.33 -17.31 24.86
N ASN A 137 4.99 -16.04 25.08
CA ASN A 137 5.78 -15.17 25.96
C ASN A 137 5.77 -15.68 27.40
N GLN A 138 4.63 -16.13 27.92
CA GLN A 138 4.55 -16.76 29.23
C GLN A 138 5.41 -18.03 29.33
N ALA A 139 5.37 -18.89 28.31
CA ALA A 139 6.19 -20.10 28.26
C ALA A 139 7.70 -19.78 28.20
N ILE A 140 8.08 -18.75 27.44
CA ILE A 140 9.47 -18.27 27.36
C ILE A 140 9.93 -17.75 28.72
N GLU A 141 9.13 -16.94 29.41
CA GLU A 141 9.48 -16.44 30.75
C GLU A 141 9.61 -17.58 31.77
N HIS A 142 8.69 -18.55 31.77
CA HIS A 142 8.81 -19.75 32.61
C HIS A 142 10.08 -20.56 32.31
N ALA A 143 10.40 -20.77 31.03
CA ALA A 143 11.62 -21.47 30.62
C ALA A 143 12.89 -20.70 31.01
N LYS A 144 12.89 -19.36 30.93
CA LYS A 144 13.99 -18.52 31.42
C LYS A 144 14.17 -18.67 32.92
N GLU A 145 13.09 -18.61 33.71
CA GLU A 145 13.16 -18.79 35.16
C GLU A 145 13.71 -20.17 35.54
N GLU A 146 13.28 -21.22 34.84
CA GLU A 146 13.75 -22.58 35.08
C GLU A 146 15.24 -22.71 34.72
N ALA A 147 15.66 -22.20 33.57
CA ALA A 147 17.06 -22.18 33.15
C ALA A 147 17.96 -21.40 34.13
N ILE A 148 17.48 -20.25 34.65
CA ILE A 148 18.20 -19.48 35.67
C ILE A 148 18.34 -20.31 36.95
N LYS A 149 17.27 -20.95 37.42
CA LYS A 149 17.30 -21.81 38.62
C LYS A 149 18.26 -23.00 38.44
N GLU A 150 18.27 -23.63 37.26
CA GLU A 150 19.20 -24.72 36.95
C GLU A 150 20.65 -24.24 36.89
N PHE A 151 20.91 -23.10 36.25
CA PHE A 151 22.23 -22.49 36.23
C PHE A 151 22.74 -22.19 37.64
N PHE A 152 21.91 -21.57 38.50
CA PHE A 152 22.28 -21.34 39.90
C PHE A 152 22.54 -22.64 40.66
N ARG A 153 21.69 -23.67 40.49
CA ARG A 153 21.93 -24.99 41.11
C ARG A 153 23.24 -25.63 40.64
N ALA A 154 23.56 -25.54 39.35
CA ALA A 154 24.79 -26.05 38.78
C ALA A 154 26.03 -25.24 39.24
N ALA A 155 25.90 -23.91 39.30
CA ALA A 155 26.94 -23.01 39.81
C ALA A 155 27.21 -23.25 41.30
N SER A 156 26.17 -23.37 42.13
CA SER A 156 26.32 -23.71 43.55
C SER A 156 26.88 -25.12 43.79
N ARG A 157 26.70 -26.05 42.84
CA ARG A 157 27.40 -27.35 42.88
C ARG A 157 28.89 -27.22 42.58
N LYS A 158 29.28 -26.34 41.63
CA LYS A 158 30.70 -26.04 41.34
C LYS A 158 31.38 -25.24 42.44
N GLU A 159 30.67 -24.33 43.11
CA GLU A 159 31.22 -23.53 44.22
C GLU A 159 31.56 -24.38 45.46
N LYS A 160 30.90 -25.54 45.63
CA LYS A 160 31.23 -26.52 46.68
C LYS A 160 32.46 -27.39 46.37
N GLN A 161 33.03 -27.29 45.17
CA GLN A 161 34.30 -27.95 44.86
C GLN A 161 35.44 -27.07 45.38
N LYS A 162 35.88 -27.36 46.62
CA LYS A 162 37.08 -26.76 47.22
C LYS A 162 38.24 -26.95 46.23
N VAL A 163 38.67 -25.88 45.58
CA VAL A 163 39.90 -25.88 44.78
C VAL A 163 41.01 -26.43 45.68
N PRO A 164 41.70 -27.51 45.29
CA PRO A 164 42.72 -28.10 46.15
C PRO A 164 43.78 -27.04 46.43
N ILE A 165 44.19 -26.93 47.69
CA ILE A 165 45.13 -25.91 48.20
C ILE A 165 46.40 -25.82 47.32
N ALA A 166 46.83 -26.94 46.75
CA ALA A 166 47.96 -27.01 45.81
C ALA A 166 47.79 -26.11 44.57
N LEU A 167 46.60 -26.04 43.98
CA LEU A 167 46.33 -25.19 42.81
C LEU A 167 46.30 -23.70 43.16
N ARG A 168 45.87 -23.34 44.37
CA ARG A 168 45.96 -21.97 44.90
C ARG A 168 47.41 -21.54 45.12
N ILE A 169 48.25 -22.43 45.64
CA ILE A 169 49.68 -22.16 45.84
C ILE A 169 50.39 -21.99 44.48
N LEU A 170 50.09 -22.84 43.50
CA LEU A 170 50.66 -22.74 42.15
C LEU A 170 50.30 -21.41 41.47
N PHE A 171 49.03 -20.98 41.58
CA PHE A 171 48.58 -19.73 40.99
C PHE A 171 49.14 -18.50 41.72
N TRP A 172 49.34 -18.58 43.04
CA TRP A 172 49.99 -17.54 43.84
C TRP A 172 51.48 -17.38 43.49
N ILE A 173 52.20 -18.49 43.27
CA ILE A 173 53.59 -18.47 42.77
C ILE A 173 53.65 -17.82 41.39
N TRP A 174 52.67 -18.10 40.53
CA TRP A 174 52.63 -17.56 39.16
C TRP A 174 52.26 -16.07 39.09
N SER A 175 51.41 -15.57 40.00
CA SER A 175 50.85 -14.21 39.91
C SER A 175 51.55 -13.16 40.78
N GLY A 176 52.42 -13.53 41.73
CA GLY A 176 52.81 -12.61 42.82
C GLY A 176 54.29 -12.50 43.18
N PHE A 177 55.19 -13.28 42.57
CA PHE A 177 56.58 -13.39 43.06
C PHE A 177 57.64 -13.13 41.97
N SER A 178 57.40 -12.18 41.05
CA SER A 178 58.43 -11.82 40.06
C SER A 178 59.49 -10.86 40.61
N GLY A 179 59.15 -9.94 41.53
CA GLY A 179 60.07 -8.86 41.93
C GLY A 179 61.31 -9.30 42.72
N ILE A 180 61.13 -10.17 43.73
CA ILE A 180 62.22 -10.58 44.64
C ILE A 180 63.07 -11.71 44.01
N ILE A 181 62.44 -12.68 43.35
CA ILE A 181 63.19 -13.74 42.67
C ILE A 181 63.91 -13.19 41.43
N ALA A 182 63.31 -12.27 40.67
CA ALA A 182 64.03 -11.61 39.58
C ALA A 182 65.18 -10.75 40.08
N SER A 183 65.05 -10.05 41.22
CA SER A 183 66.16 -9.26 41.76
C SER A 183 67.30 -10.15 42.27
N VAL A 184 67.00 -11.28 42.91
CA VAL A 184 68.01 -12.27 43.32
C VAL A 184 68.70 -12.90 42.11
N LEU A 185 67.96 -13.29 41.07
CA LEU A 185 68.52 -13.85 39.84
C LEU A 185 69.34 -12.81 39.06
N LEU A 186 68.89 -11.56 39.00
CA LEU A 186 69.63 -10.45 38.41
C LEU A 186 70.93 -10.18 39.19
N PHE A 187 70.89 -10.27 40.52
CA PHE A 187 72.09 -10.09 41.35
C PHE A 187 73.11 -11.20 41.11
N ILE A 188 72.67 -12.46 41.01
CA ILE A 188 73.54 -13.59 40.66
C ILE A 188 74.11 -13.41 39.25
N PHE A 189 73.30 -12.95 38.30
CA PHE A 189 73.73 -12.71 36.92
C PHE A 189 74.76 -11.57 36.83
N ILE A 190 74.52 -10.43 37.48
CA ILE A 190 75.46 -9.30 37.54
C ILE A 190 76.75 -9.71 38.26
N TYR A 191 76.65 -10.42 39.38
CA TYR A 191 77.81 -10.91 40.12
C TYR A 191 78.69 -11.83 39.26
N GLY A 192 78.08 -12.80 38.56
CA GLY A 192 78.79 -13.68 37.64
C GLY A 192 79.42 -12.92 36.46
N MET A 193 78.76 -11.87 35.95
CA MET A 193 79.30 -11.05 34.86
C MET A 193 80.51 -10.19 35.32
N VAL A 194 80.46 -9.67 36.54
CA VAL A 194 81.54 -8.85 37.14
C VAL A 194 82.77 -9.70 37.48
N GLU A 195 82.57 -10.95 37.91
CA GLU A 195 83.67 -11.88 38.19
C GLU A 195 84.44 -12.28 36.92
N LEU A 196 83.77 -12.32 35.76
CA LEU A 196 84.35 -12.72 34.48
C LEU A 196 85.08 -11.59 33.74
N LEU A 197 84.80 -10.31 34.05
CA LEU A 197 85.24 -9.15 33.26
C LEU A 197 86.09 -8.10 34.01
N THR A 198 86.45 -8.29 35.29
CA THR A 198 87.04 -7.19 36.08
C THR A 198 88.24 -7.55 36.98
N THR A 199 89.28 -6.69 36.96
CA THR A 199 90.49 -6.69 37.81
C THR A 199 90.20 -6.38 39.30
N PRO A 200 91.11 -6.71 40.24
CA PRO A 200 90.84 -6.75 41.69
C PRO A 200 90.38 -5.43 42.34
N GLU A 201 90.72 -4.29 41.75
CA GLU A 201 90.50 -2.96 42.34
C GLU A 201 89.04 -2.47 42.24
N ARG A 202 88.25 -2.97 41.29
CA ARG A 202 86.81 -2.60 41.14
C ARG A 202 85.86 -3.38 42.06
N LYS A 203 86.33 -4.47 42.67
CA LYS A 203 85.51 -5.38 43.49
C LYS A 203 85.07 -4.77 44.83
N SER A 204 85.87 -3.87 45.41
CA SER A 204 85.58 -3.23 46.69
C SER A 204 84.54 -2.09 46.60
N GLN A 205 84.50 -1.36 45.48
CA GLN A 205 83.54 -0.26 45.27
C GLN A 205 82.10 -0.75 45.10
N ILE A 206 81.92 -1.90 44.45
CA ILE A 206 80.59 -2.52 44.24
C ILE A 206 80.03 -3.07 45.56
N TRP A 207 80.91 -3.53 46.46
CA TRP A 207 80.53 -4.01 47.79
C TRP A 207 79.94 -2.89 48.66
N GLN A 208 80.49 -1.68 48.60
CA GLN A 208 79.94 -0.55 49.35
C GLN A 208 78.60 -0.06 48.77
N TRP A 209 78.48 0.03 47.44
CA TRP A 209 77.23 0.44 46.79
C TRP A 209 76.07 -0.53 47.05
N GLY A 210 76.33 -1.84 47.04
CA GLY A 210 75.32 -2.87 47.31
C GLY A 210 74.77 -2.86 48.74
N ILE A 211 75.60 -2.56 49.74
CA ILE A 211 75.18 -2.48 51.15
C ILE A 211 74.44 -1.17 51.45
N GLU A 212 74.79 -0.06 50.79
CA GLU A 212 74.06 1.20 50.91
C GLU A 212 72.67 1.14 50.25
N SER A 213 72.53 0.42 49.13
CA SER A 213 71.24 0.17 48.46
C SER A 213 70.27 -0.69 49.27
N LEU A 214 70.76 -1.43 50.28
CA LEU A 214 69.95 -2.28 51.15
C LEU A 214 69.55 -1.60 52.47
N LYS A 215 69.98 -0.35 52.71
CA LYS A 215 69.45 0.45 53.83
C LYS A 215 67.99 0.83 53.52
N PRO A 216 67.01 0.38 54.31
CA PRO A 216 65.62 0.68 54.05
C PRO A 216 65.33 2.16 54.32
N SER A 217 64.99 2.92 53.27
CA SER A 217 64.26 4.18 53.42
C SER A 217 62.77 3.85 53.51
N SER A 218 62.29 3.63 54.73
CA SER A 218 60.86 3.51 54.99
C SER A 218 60.55 4.16 56.34
N PRO A 219 59.67 5.17 56.42
CA PRO A 219 58.76 5.25 57.53
C PRO A 219 57.63 4.26 57.27
N PHE A 220 57.49 3.27 58.15
CA PHE A 220 56.30 2.42 58.25
C PHE A 220 55.05 3.29 58.50
N PRO A 221 53.85 2.84 58.07
CA PRO A 221 52.61 3.57 58.25
C PRO A 221 52.20 3.65 59.72
N SER A 222 51.75 4.83 60.16
CA SER A 222 51.10 5.01 61.47
C SER A 222 49.74 4.30 61.49
N ILE A 223 49.61 3.31 62.38
CA ILE A 223 48.33 2.73 62.77
C ILE A 223 47.82 3.56 63.94
N GLU A 224 46.79 4.38 63.74
CA GLU A 224 46.04 4.99 64.83
C GLU A 224 44.60 4.43 64.81
N ASN A 225 44.32 3.59 65.80
CA ASN A 225 42.99 3.12 66.15
C ASN A 225 42.34 4.15 67.08
N SER A 226 41.24 4.78 66.65
CA SER A 226 40.10 5.08 67.53
C SER A 226 38.88 5.55 66.74
N LYS A 227 37.83 4.73 66.74
CA LYS A 227 36.41 5.16 66.76
C LYS A 227 36.11 5.78 68.15
N PRO A 228 34.98 6.47 68.44
CA PRO A 228 33.77 6.72 67.64
C PRO A 228 33.19 8.16 67.74
N GLN A 229 32.38 8.57 66.74
CA GLN A 229 31.01 9.14 66.83
C GLN A 229 30.66 9.84 65.52
#